data_AF-A0A353NFW4-F1
#
_entry.id   AF-A0A353NFW4-F1
#
_cell.length_a   1.000
_cell.length_b   1.000
_cell.length_c   1.000
_cell.angle_alpha   90.00
_cell.angle_beta   90.00
_cell.angle_gamma   90.00
#
_symmetry.space_group_name_H-M   'P 1'
#
loop_
_entity.id
_entity.type
_entity.pdbx_description
1 polymer ?
#
loop_
_entity_poly.entity_id
_entity_poly.type
_entity_poly.pdbx_seq_one_letter_code
_entity_poly.pdbx_strand_id
1 'polypeptide(L)'
;MKTNQLKVLERLGAKRVQRDRIINPEMARTLCELSFELNRQIGLLVHRSGKVENVIVGSHAQIVIPPLGSVRASGGRLRGLRLIHTHLAGEDISDEDLMDLLFLRLDLITVIKVADDGLPERMYSAHLLPGAKDGKNWAFLPPVHPAGQQDSVEELVAAVEGELSAGRKTSLVDQKDDRAILVSVTTEAKQQAEESLAELAELAKSDEVTVLDAVLQRRSKVNPRLILGKGKLAEIIVTALQLDANLLIFDQELNPSQIRSITDFTDLRVIDRTQLILDIFANRAMSREGKLQVEMAQLKYMLPRLSSRDDALSRLTGGIGARGPGETKLEIDRRRINDRLTRLTKELEQVSQERYRRRAKRRKKELPVLSLVGYTNAGKSTLLNTLTHSDIVAEDKLFATLDPTSRRLRFPTDMEVIITDTVGFISDLPADLLQAFMATLEELKEADLLIHVVDVANPGYRDKMAVVEQLLHKLELGDLPRMTLFNKIDQVLDRAEMERAVGKEGFLVSALEPETLREFLVQAERMIGKVIRDRSHSQIEP
;
A
#
# COMPACT_ATOMS: atom_id res chain seq x y z
N MET A 1 -6.55 15.24 41.27
CA MET A 1 -6.64 16.72 41.08
C MET A 1 -7.74 17.26 41.98
N LYS A 2 -7.57 18.47 42.52
CA LYS A 2 -8.63 19.15 43.29
C LYS A 2 -9.71 19.70 42.35
N THR A 3 -10.95 19.84 42.82
CA THR A 3 -12.08 20.36 42.03
C THR A 3 -11.82 21.75 41.43
N ASN A 4 -11.06 22.60 42.12
CA ASN A 4 -10.70 23.92 41.61
C ASN A 4 -9.77 23.84 40.38
N GLN A 5 -8.82 22.89 40.38
CA GLN A 5 -7.85 22.70 39.30
C GLN A 5 -8.53 22.21 38.02
N LEU A 6 -9.52 21.30 38.15
CA LEU A 6 -10.34 20.85 37.01
C LEU A 6 -11.13 22.00 36.38
N LYS A 7 -11.75 22.87 37.20
CA LYS A 7 -12.46 24.04 36.70
C LYS A 7 -11.54 25.02 35.96
N VAL A 8 -10.28 25.15 36.37
CA VAL A 8 -9.30 26.00 35.66
C VAL A 8 -8.92 25.37 34.31
N LEU A 9 -8.70 24.05 34.25
CA LEU A 9 -8.44 23.35 32.98
C LEU A 9 -9.63 23.47 32.00
N GLU A 10 -10.86 23.31 32.48
CA GLU A 10 -12.07 23.48 31.67
C GLU A 10 -12.19 24.91 31.13
N ARG A 11 -11.88 25.92 31.97
CA ARG A 11 -11.85 27.33 31.55
C ARG A 11 -10.77 27.60 30.51
N LEU A 12 -9.59 26.97 30.63
CA LEU A 12 -8.54 27.08 29.61
C LEU A 12 -9.02 26.52 28.26
N GLY A 13 -9.70 25.37 28.26
CA GLY A 13 -10.28 24.77 27.05
C GLY A 13 -11.39 25.62 26.40
N ALA A 14 -12.13 26.40 27.20
CA ALA A 14 -13.18 27.29 26.69
C ALA A 14 -12.66 28.64 26.17
N LYS A 15 -11.40 29.02 26.49
CA LYS A 15 -10.81 30.29 26.04
C LYS A 15 -10.37 30.22 24.58
N ARG A 16 -10.19 31.40 23.98
CA ARG A 16 -9.61 31.57 22.64
C ARG A 16 -8.29 32.30 22.70
N VAL A 17 -7.37 31.86 21.87
CA VAL A 17 -6.09 32.51 21.61
C VAL A 17 -6.26 33.49 20.47
N GLN A 18 -5.57 34.64 20.55
CA GLN A 18 -5.45 35.53 19.41
C GLN A 18 -4.71 34.80 18.26
N ARG A 19 -5.15 35.03 17.02
CA ARG A 19 -4.70 34.22 15.86
C ARG A 19 -3.24 34.48 15.50
N ASP A 20 -2.87 35.76 15.56
CA ASP A 20 -1.54 36.31 15.31
C ASP A 20 -0.51 35.93 16.38
N ARG A 21 -0.94 35.55 17.59
CA ARG A 21 -0.05 35.16 18.69
C ARG A 21 0.07 33.66 18.83
N ILE A 22 1.17 33.15 19.37
CA ILE A 22 1.34 31.75 19.76
C ILE A 22 0.39 31.45 20.93
N ILE A 23 0.47 32.25 21.99
CA ILE A 23 -0.37 32.13 23.19
C ILE A 23 -0.69 33.52 23.77
N ASN A 24 -1.88 33.70 24.35
CA ASN A 24 -2.18 34.93 25.08
C ASN A 24 -1.33 34.99 26.38
N PRO A 25 -0.70 36.13 26.74
CA PRO A 25 0.18 36.21 27.91
C PRO A 25 -0.48 35.76 29.23
N GLU A 26 -1.73 36.15 29.45
CA GLU A 26 -2.51 35.73 30.62
C GLU A 26 -2.75 34.22 30.63
N MET A 27 -2.97 33.62 29.45
CA MET A 27 -3.21 32.20 29.32
C MET A 27 -1.94 31.40 29.57
N ALA A 28 -0.79 31.88 29.08
CA ALA A 28 0.53 31.31 29.38
C ALA A 28 0.80 31.33 30.89
N ARG A 29 0.51 32.46 31.57
CA ARG A 29 0.64 32.56 33.02
C ARG A 29 -0.22 31.53 33.75
N THR A 30 -1.52 31.44 33.42
CA THR A 30 -2.42 30.44 34.03
C THR A 30 -1.95 29.00 33.77
N LEU A 31 -1.41 28.74 32.58
CA LEU A 31 -0.89 27.42 32.22
C LEU A 31 0.33 27.03 33.08
N CYS A 32 1.28 27.95 33.24
CA CYS A 32 2.48 27.76 34.06
C CYS A 32 2.15 27.58 35.55
N GLU A 33 1.32 28.47 36.13
CA GLU A 33 0.91 28.40 37.53
C GLU A 33 0.26 27.04 37.84
N LEU A 34 -0.64 26.59 36.96
CA LEU A 34 -1.34 25.32 37.12
C LEU A 34 -0.40 24.12 36.92
N SER A 35 0.54 24.22 35.98
CA SER A 35 1.54 23.17 35.74
C SER A 35 2.46 22.99 36.95
N PHE A 36 2.89 24.10 37.55
CA PHE A 36 3.69 24.14 38.77
C PHE A 36 2.92 23.55 39.96
N GLU A 37 1.68 24.00 40.20
CA GLU A 37 0.84 23.48 41.29
C GLU A 37 0.57 21.97 41.18
N LEU A 38 0.41 21.47 39.95
CA LEU A 38 0.13 20.06 39.69
C LEU A 38 1.39 19.21 39.65
N ASN A 39 2.57 19.85 39.57
CA ASN A 39 3.85 19.22 39.26
C ASN A 39 3.77 18.32 38.01
N ARG A 40 3.05 18.80 36.98
CA ARG A 40 2.80 18.08 35.73
C ARG A 40 2.83 19.05 34.55
N GLN A 41 3.37 18.63 33.42
CA GLN A 41 3.29 19.38 32.17
C GLN A 41 1.84 19.50 31.71
N ILE A 42 1.47 20.67 31.18
CA ILE A 42 0.15 20.93 30.63
C ILE A 42 0.33 21.42 29.20
N GLY A 43 -0.37 20.78 28.26
CA GLY A 43 -0.39 21.11 26.85
C GLY A 43 -1.72 21.70 26.40
N LEU A 44 -1.69 22.56 25.40
CA LEU A 44 -2.82 23.13 24.70
C LEU A 44 -2.64 22.87 23.20
N LEU A 45 -3.64 22.24 22.59
CA LEU A 45 -3.74 22.17 21.13
C LEU A 45 -4.67 23.28 20.66
N VAL A 46 -4.12 24.19 19.87
CA VAL A 46 -4.82 25.39 19.42
C VAL A 46 -4.99 25.33 17.90
N HIS A 47 -6.21 25.46 17.43
CA HIS A 47 -6.52 25.56 16.01
C HIS A 47 -6.25 26.96 15.47
N ARG A 48 -5.99 27.12 14.17
CA ARG A 48 -5.79 28.42 13.48
C ARG A 48 -6.88 29.45 13.74
N SER A 49 -8.10 29.01 14.03
CA SER A 49 -9.21 29.91 14.41
C SER A 49 -9.03 30.59 15.78
N GLY A 50 -8.04 30.15 16.56
CA GLY A 50 -7.78 30.55 17.94
C GLY A 50 -8.48 29.65 18.98
N LYS A 51 -9.29 28.68 18.56
CA LYS A 51 -10.00 27.77 19.47
C LYS A 51 -9.02 26.75 20.08
N VAL A 52 -9.09 26.55 21.40
CA VAL A 52 -8.42 25.43 22.06
C VAL A 52 -9.22 24.17 21.78
N GLU A 53 -8.64 23.22 21.05
CA GLU A 53 -9.28 21.94 20.72
C GLU A 53 -9.15 20.94 21.87
N ASN A 54 -7.97 20.86 22.48
CA ASN A 54 -7.70 19.95 23.59
C ASN A 54 -6.79 20.60 24.63
N VAL A 55 -7.05 20.27 25.89
CA VAL A 55 -6.16 20.51 27.03
C VAL A 55 -5.59 19.17 27.47
N ILE A 56 -4.27 19.04 27.43
CA ILE A 56 -3.53 17.81 27.71
C ILE A 56 -2.87 17.95 29.08
N VAL A 57 -2.96 16.94 29.92
CA VAL A 57 -2.21 16.90 31.18
C VAL A 57 -1.25 15.72 31.16
N GLY A 58 0.03 16.01 31.04
CA GLY A 58 1.12 15.04 30.95
C GLY A 58 1.61 14.53 32.30
N SER A 59 2.79 13.92 32.34
CA SER A 59 3.56 13.67 33.57
C SER A 59 4.43 14.88 33.90
N HIS A 60 5.38 14.73 34.83
CA HIS A 60 6.40 15.76 35.07
C HIS A 60 7.36 15.94 33.86
N ALA A 61 7.58 14.87 33.09
CA ALA A 61 8.62 14.81 32.06
C ALA A 61 8.10 14.71 30.62
N GLN A 62 6.84 14.31 30.40
CA GLN A 62 6.31 14.08 29.05
C GLN A 62 4.83 14.42 28.95
N ILE A 63 4.39 14.84 27.77
CA ILE A 63 2.97 14.91 27.39
C ILE A 63 2.65 13.81 26.37
N VAL A 64 1.45 13.25 26.46
CA VAL A 64 0.97 12.29 25.45
C VAL A 64 -0.13 12.98 24.67
N ILE A 65 0.15 13.26 23.39
CA ILE A 65 -0.80 13.91 22.52
C ILE A 65 -1.90 12.91 22.14
N PRO A 66 -3.18 13.23 22.35
CA PRO A 66 -4.26 12.32 21.98
C PRO A 66 -4.33 12.16 20.46
N PRO A 67 -4.85 11.03 19.95
CA PRO A 67 -5.11 10.87 18.52
C PRO A 67 -5.97 12.03 18.03
N LEU A 68 -5.41 12.82 17.13
CA LEU A 68 -6.08 13.97 16.56
C LEU A 68 -6.99 13.41 15.45
N GLY A 69 -8.31 13.44 15.66
CA GLY A 69 -9.28 12.86 14.73
C GLY A 69 -9.06 13.31 13.28
N SER A 70 -9.67 12.60 12.32
CA SER A 70 -9.61 12.87 10.88
C SER A 70 -10.36 14.14 10.46
N VAL A 71 -10.22 15.22 11.23
CA VAL A 71 -10.51 16.57 10.76
C VAL A 71 -9.56 16.78 9.59
N ARG A 72 -10.12 16.66 8.39
CA ARG A 72 -9.45 16.99 7.13
C ARG A 72 -8.71 18.29 7.38
N ALA A 73 -7.39 18.26 7.20
CA ALA A 73 -6.58 19.46 7.10
C ALA A 73 -7.36 20.41 6.18
N SER A 74 -7.68 21.59 6.70
CA SER A 74 -8.47 22.60 6.03
C SER A 74 -7.68 23.12 4.84
N GLY A 75 -7.64 22.35 3.75
CA GLY A 75 -6.98 22.68 2.48
C GLY A 75 -5.46 22.85 2.51
N GLY A 76 -4.81 22.84 3.67
CA GLY A 76 -3.37 23.05 3.86
C GLY A 76 -2.57 21.75 4.03
N ARG A 77 -1.26 21.82 3.79
CA ARG A 77 -0.33 20.68 3.96
C ARG A 77 -0.01 20.39 5.44
N LEU A 78 -0.17 21.40 6.29
CA LEU A 78 -0.05 21.30 7.74
C LEU A 78 -1.44 21.10 8.37
N ARG A 79 -1.47 20.62 9.61
CA ARG A 79 -2.71 20.18 10.27
C ARG A 79 -3.63 21.31 10.69
N GLY A 80 -3.15 22.55 10.73
CA GLY A 80 -3.92 23.68 11.25
C GLY A 80 -3.97 23.72 12.78
N LEU A 81 -3.06 23.00 13.43
CA LEU A 81 -2.96 22.87 14.88
C LEU A 81 -1.55 23.26 15.31
N ARG A 82 -1.46 24.05 16.38
CA ARG A 82 -0.21 24.28 17.11
C ARG A 82 -0.30 23.72 18.51
N LEU A 83 0.79 23.11 18.98
CA LEU A 83 0.90 22.57 20.33
C LEU A 83 1.71 23.53 21.20
N ILE A 84 1.17 23.88 22.36
CA ILE A 84 1.84 24.73 23.34
C ILE A 84 1.85 23.97 24.67
N HIS A 85 3.00 23.69 25.25
CA HIS A 85 3.09 22.96 26.52
C HIS A 85 4.16 23.51 27.45
N THR A 86 4.07 23.15 28.73
CA THR A 86 4.98 23.62 29.77
C THR A 86 6.09 22.60 30.06
N HIS A 87 7.32 23.09 30.26
CA HIS A 87 8.44 22.30 30.78
C HIS A 87 8.80 22.76 32.19
N LEU A 88 8.81 21.81 33.13
CA LEU A 88 9.09 22.06 34.55
C LEU A 88 10.58 21.95 34.90
N ALA A 89 11.35 21.19 34.14
CA ALA A 89 12.77 20.92 34.41
C ALA A 89 13.75 21.91 33.74
N GLY A 90 13.23 23.00 33.13
CA GLY A 90 14.04 23.99 32.43
C GLY A 90 14.68 23.47 31.12
N GLU A 91 14.29 22.30 30.65
CA GLU A 91 14.72 21.70 29.38
C GLU A 91 14.23 22.52 28.18
N ASP A 92 15.06 22.61 27.14
CA ASP A 92 14.65 23.17 25.83
C ASP A 92 13.65 22.23 25.13
N ILE A 93 13.29 22.55 23.89
CA ILE A 93 12.50 21.62 23.04
C ILE A 93 13.26 20.30 22.92
N SER A 94 12.60 19.20 23.31
CA SER A 94 13.19 17.86 23.26
C SER A 94 13.16 17.28 21.85
N ASP A 95 13.93 16.22 21.61
CA ASP A 95 13.82 15.46 20.36
C ASP A 95 12.43 14.84 20.20
N GLU A 96 11.74 14.48 21.28
CA GLU A 96 10.37 13.94 21.24
C GLU A 96 9.39 15.00 20.69
N ASP A 97 9.50 16.24 21.15
CA ASP A 97 8.69 17.37 20.68
C ASP A 97 8.90 17.63 19.19
N LEU A 98 10.13 17.54 18.70
CA LEU A 98 10.44 17.73 17.28
C LEU A 98 9.89 16.60 16.41
N MET A 99 9.90 15.36 16.92
CA MET A 99 9.25 14.25 16.24
C MET A 99 7.73 14.43 16.23
N ASP A 100 7.12 14.91 17.30
CA ASP A 100 5.67 15.21 17.35
C ASP A 100 5.28 16.32 16.39
N LEU A 101 6.05 17.41 16.33
CA LEU A 101 5.90 18.48 15.34
C LEU A 101 5.82 17.91 13.92
N LEU A 102 6.72 16.98 13.59
CA LEU A 102 6.84 16.40 12.28
C LEU A 102 5.74 15.38 11.95
N PHE A 103 5.60 14.37 12.81
CA PHE A 103 4.70 13.25 12.60
C PHE A 103 3.22 13.65 12.63
N LEU A 104 2.87 14.60 13.50
CA LEU A 104 1.52 15.15 13.55
C LEU A 104 1.31 16.30 12.57
N ARG A 105 2.36 16.73 11.84
CA ARG A 105 2.35 17.83 10.88
C ARG A 105 1.79 19.12 11.49
N LEU A 106 2.20 19.43 12.73
CA LEU A 106 1.73 20.61 13.43
C LEU A 106 2.25 21.87 12.73
N ASP A 107 1.46 22.93 12.80
CA ASP A 107 1.85 24.25 12.29
C ASP A 107 3.05 24.79 13.07
N LEU A 108 3.06 24.54 14.40
CA LEU A 108 4.06 25.03 15.34
C LEU A 108 4.02 24.18 16.61
N ILE A 109 5.19 23.93 17.22
CA ILE A 109 5.29 23.46 18.60
C ILE A 109 5.95 24.54 19.45
N THR A 110 5.49 24.73 20.69
CA THR A 110 6.03 25.71 21.62
C THR A 110 6.10 25.14 23.03
N VAL A 111 7.31 25.19 23.59
CA VAL A 111 7.60 24.89 24.99
C VAL A 111 7.68 26.18 25.78
N ILE A 112 6.97 26.28 26.91
CA ILE A 112 7.09 27.38 27.87
C ILE A 112 7.84 26.87 29.09
N LYS A 113 9.02 27.43 29.37
CA LYS A 113 9.75 27.14 30.60
C LYS A 113 9.04 27.77 31.79
N VAL A 114 8.80 26.95 32.80
CA VAL A 114 8.19 27.37 34.07
C VAL A 114 9.32 27.69 35.05
N ALA A 115 9.34 28.90 35.59
CA ALA A 115 10.30 29.29 36.62
C ALA A 115 9.92 28.73 38.00
N ASP A 116 10.85 28.82 38.95
CA ASP A 116 10.67 28.30 40.32
C ASP A 116 9.52 28.98 41.10
N ASP A 117 9.07 30.15 40.64
CA ASP A 117 7.92 30.89 41.18
C ASP A 117 6.59 30.51 40.48
N GLY A 118 6.62 29.56 39.54
CA GLY A 118 5.47 29.11 38.76
C GLY A 118 5.07 30.04 37.61
N LEU A 119 5.84 31.10 37.34
CA LEU A 119 5.58 32.04 36.24
C LEU A 119 6.29 31.60 34.95
N PRO A 120 5.79 32.06 33.77
CA PRO A 120 6.45 31.79 32.50
C PRO A 120 7.78 32.55 32.39
N GLU A 121 8.85 31.86 32.00
CA GLU A 121 10.16 32.47 31.74
C GLU A 121 10.32 32.83 30.25
N ARG A 122 10.68 31.86 29.42
CA ARG A 122 10.81 32.00 27.97
C ARG A 122 10.08 30.87 27.28
N MET A 123 9.51 31.18 26.12
CA MET A 123 8.97 30.20 25.22
C MET A 123 9.95 29.93 24.08
N TYR A 124 10.08 28.67 23.74
CA TYR A 124 10.92 28.14 22.68
C TYR A 124 9.98 27.52 21.67
N SER A 125 10.10 27.91 20.40
CA SER A 125 9.16 27.49 19.36
C SER A 125 9.90 26.92 18.17
N ALA A 126 9.33 25.89 17.55
CA ALA A 126 9.83 25.29 16.33
C ALA A 126 8.70 25.07 15.32
N HIS A 127 9.02 25.25 14.04
CA HIS A 127 8.12 25.00 12.91
C HIS A 127 8.82 24.11 11.86
N LEU A 128 8.02 23.46 11.01
CA LEU A 128 8.54 22.64 9.93
C LEU A 128 9.17 23.49 8.82
N LEU A 129 10.19 22.93 8.16
CA LEU A 129 10.83 23.51 6.99
C LEU A 129 10.42 22.76 5.71
N PRO A 130 10.12 23.47 4.60
CA PRO A 130 9.82 22.89 3.30
C PRO A 130 10.99 22.22 2.58
N GLY A 131 12.14 22.07 3.25
CA GLY A 131 13.37 21.47 2.73
C GLY A 131 14.34 21.20 3.89
N ALA A 132 15.08 20.09 3.82
CA ALA A 132 16.10 19.81 4.81
C ALA A 132 17.21 20.87 4.71
N LYS A 133 17.40 21.67 5.76
CA LYS A 133 18.54 22.60 5.88
C LYS A 133 19.49 22.01 6.91
N ASP A 134 20.73 21.74 6.50
CA ASP A 134 21.74 21.05 7.33
C ASP A 134 21.26 19.70 7.91
N GLY A 135 20.42 18.98 7.16
CA GLY A 135 19.86 17.68 7.57
C GLY A 135 18.71 17.76 8.59
N LYS A 136 18.23 18.96 8.92
CA LYS A 136 17.07 19.18 9.80
C LYS A 136 15.87 19.69 9.01
N ASN A 137 14.69 19.18 9.37
CA ASN A 137 13.42 19.49 8.69
C ASN A 137 12.56 20.48 9.49
N TRP A 138 13.18 21.21 10.41
CA TRP A 138 12.54 22.19 11.27
C TRP A 138 13.49 23.35 11.55
N ALA A 139 12.92 24.50 11.88
CA ALA A 139 13.64 25.68 12.33
C ALA A 139 13.12 26.14 13.69
N PHE A 140 14.02 26.73 14.47
CA PHE A 140 13.70 27.33 15.76
C PHE A 140 13.47 28.83 15.60
N LEU A 141 12.44 29.34 16.27
CA LEU A 141 12.25 30.78 16.44
C LEU A 141 13.11 31.28 17.61
N PRO A 142 13.51 32.57 17.61
CA PRO A 142 14.20 33.18 18.74
C PRO A 142 13.38 33.04 20.04
N PRO A 143 13.99 32.61 21.16
CA PRO A 143 13.28 32.50 22.42
C PRO A 143 12.76 33.85 22.91
N VAL A 144 11.49 33.91 23.31
CA VAL A 144 10.83 35.16 23.70
C VAL A 144 9.97 34.94 24.94
N HIS A 145 9.75 35.99 25.75
CA HIS A 145 8.77 35.92 26.84
C HIS A 145 7.35 35.96 26.25
N PRO A 146 6.33 35.25 26.80
CA PRO A 146 4.97 35.27 26.24
C PRO A 146 4.36 36.67 26.07
N ALA A 147 4.73 37.64 26.89
CA ALA A 147 4.29 39.04 26.75
C ALA A 147 5.01 39.83 25.63
N GLY A 148 6.15 39.34 25.14
CA GLY A 148 7.01 39.99 24.15
C GLY A 148 6.89 39.45 22.73
N GLN A 149 5.84 38.70 22.41
CA GLN A 149 5.57 38.19 21.06
C GLN A 149 5.40 39.36 20.07
N GLN A 150 6.27 39.44 19.07
CA GLN A 150 6.25 40.47 18.03
C GLN A 150 5.85 39.92 16.65
N ASP A 151 6.27 38.69 16.36
CA ASP A 151 6.01 38.06 15.06
C ASP A 151 4.60 37.48 14.97
N SER A 152 3.96 37.66 13.82
CA SER A 152 2.65 37.07 13.52
C SER A 152 2.79 35.59 13.18
N VAL A 153 2.21 34.72 14.01
CA VAL A 153 2.15 33.28 13.75
C VAL A 153 1.36 32.97 12.49
N GLU A 154 0.33 33.77 12.20
CA GLU A 154 -0.48 33.60 11.00
C GLU A 154 0.34 33.85 9.72
N GLU A 155 1.17 34.88 9.73
CA GLU A 155 2.08 35.19 8.61
C GLU A 155 3.18 34.13 8.47
N LEU A 156 3.75 33.67 9.59
CA LEU A 156 4.74 32.59 9.59
C LEU A 156 4.17 31.30 8.98
N VAL A 157 2.99 30.86 9.44
CA VAL A 157 2.35 29.63 8.95
C VAL A 157 1.97 29.79 7.48
N ALA A 158 1.45 30.95 7.08
CA ALA A 158 1.15 31.23 5.67
C ALA A 158 2.40 31.20 4.78
N ALA A 159 3.55 31.71 5.27
CA ALA A 159 4.82 31.65 4.55
C ALA A 159 5.30 30.20 4.40
N VAL A 160 5.31 29.42 5.49
CA VAL A 160 5.71 28.00 5.48
C VAL A 160 4.80 27.18 4.56
N GLU A 161 3.48 27.38 4.61
CA GLU A 161 2.55 26.71 3.70
C GLU A 161 2.74 27.14 2.24
N GLY A 162 3.01 28.42 2.02
CA GLY A 162 3.33 28.96 0.70
C GLY A 162 4.57 28.29 0.11
N GLU A 163 5.64 28.14 0.89
CA GLU A 163 6.87 27.47 0.47
C GLU A 163 6.67 25.96 0.27
N LEU A 164 5.95 25.28 1.18
CA LEU A 164 5.56 23.87 1.01
C LEU A 164 4.75 23.67 -0.27
N SER A 165 3.83 24.59 -0.58
CA SER A 165 3.01 24.54 -1.79
C SER A 165 3.78 24.91 -3.05
N ALA A 166 4.81 25.76 -2.95
CA ALA A 166 5.63 26.22 -4.07
C ALA A 166 6.49 25.11 -4.70
N GLY A 167 6.70 23.98 -3.99
CA GLY A 167 7.37 22.77 -4.50
C GLY A 167 6.76 22.18 -5.78
N ARG A 168 5.55 22.60 -6.19
CA ARG A 168 5.05 22.43 -7.56
C ARG A 168 4.08 23.56 -7.96
N LYS A 169 4.44 24.34 -8.99
CA LYS A 169 3.46 24.88 -9.94
C LYS A 169 2.92 23.69 -10.75
N THR A 170 1.60 23.62 -10.92
CA THR A 170 0.85 22.59 -11.68
C THR A 170 0.97 21.19 -11.08
N SER A 171 -0.11 20.59 -10.58
CA SER A 171 -1.36 20.37 -11.27
C SER A 171 -2.55 20.49 -10.31
N LEU A 172 -3.64 21.05 -10.82
CA LEU A 172 -4.99 20.77 -10.33
C LEU A 172 -5.25 19.27 -10.57
N VAL A 173 -4.64 18.39 -9.78
CA VAL A 173 -4.98 16.97 -9.74
C VAL A 173 -6.14 16.84 -8.79
N ASP A 174 -7.14 16.08 -9.23
CA ASP A 174 -8.35 15.84 -8.48
C ASP A 174 -8.00 15.40 -7.05
N GLN A 175 -8.69 15.94 -6.03
CA GLN A 175 -8.45 15.58 -4.61
C GLN A 175 -8.74 14.10 -4.31
N LYS A 176 -9.08 13.31 -5.33
CA LYS A 176 -9.46 11.90 -5.27
C LYS A 176 -8.33 10.93 -5.62
N ASP A 177 -7.26 11.36 -6.26
CA ASP A 177 -6.24 10.42 -6.74
C ASP A 177 -5.24 10.09 -5.63
N ASP A 178 -4.99 8.79 -5.41
CA ASP A 178 -4.00 8.33 -4.45
C ASP A 178 -2.59 8.63 -5.00
N ARG A 179 -1.77 9.27 -4.15
CA ARG A 179 -0.43 9.75 -4.48
C ARG A 179 0.57 9.17 -3.49
N ALA A 180 1.43 8.30 -4.00
CA ALA A 180 2.25 7.44 -3.17
C ALA A 180 3.74 7.77 -3.20
N ILE A 181 4.39 7.55 -2.06
CA ILE A 181 5.83 7.29 -2.00
C ILE A 181 6.02 5.78 -1.83
N LEU A 182 6.84 5.21 -2.70
CA LEU A 182 7.22 3.79 -2.61
C LEU A 182 8.38 3.63 -1.64
N VAL A 183 8.35 2.59 -0.82
CA VAL A 183 9.38 2.32 0.19
C VAL A 183 9.79 0.86 0.09
N SER A 184 11.08 0.62 -0.17
CA SER A 184 11.65 -0.73 -0.14
C SER A 184 12.77 -0.81 0.89
N VAL A 185 12.64 -1.75 1.83
CA VAL A 185 13.62 -2.05 2.86
C VAL A 185 14.05 -3.51 2.73
N THR A 186 15.20 -3.73 2.10
CA THR A 186 15.64 -5.08 1.71
C THR A 186 17.09 -5.37 2.10
N THR A 187 17.41 -6.65 2.20
CA THR A 187 18.78 -7.17 2.36
C THR A 187 19.39 -7.60 1.02
N GLU A 188 18.62 -7.55 -0.06
CA GLU A 188 19.01 -8.04 -1.38
C GLU A 188 20.11 -7.19 -2.04
N ALA A 189 20.64 -7.73 -3.14
CA ALA A 189 21.54 -6.99 -4.01
C ALA A 189 20.84 -5.74 -4.56
N LYS A 190 21.63 -4.69 -4.83
CA LYS A 190 21.10 -3.40 -5.29
C LYS A 190 20.21 -3.56 -6.54
N GLN A 191 20.67 -4.36 -7.50
CA GLN A 191 19.96 -4.57 -8.75
C GLN A 191 18.59 -5.24 -8.55
N GLN A 192 18.52 -6.33 -7.77
CA GLN A 192 17.26 -7.01 -7.44
C GLN A 192 16.29 -6.07 -6.72
N ALA A 193 16.80 -5.27 -5.78
CA ALA A 193 16.00 -4.30 -5.06
C ALA A 193 15.42 -3.20 -5.95
N GLU A 194 16.19 -2.73 -6.94
CA GLU A 194 15.75 -1.75 -7.93
C GLU A 194 14.72 -2.34 -8.88
N GLU A 195 14.88 -3.60 -9.28
CA GLU A 195 13.92 -4.33 -10.11
C GLU A 195 12.58 -4.55 -9.38
N SER A 196 12.62 -4.96 -8.11
CA SER A 196 11.40 -5.11 -7.29
C SER A 196 10.68 -3.77 -7.10
N LEU A 197 11.43 -2.69 -6.86
CA LEU A 197 10.87 -1.35 -6.70
C LEU A 197 10.27 -0.81 -8.01
N ALA A 198 10.88 -1.10 -9.16
CA ALA A 198 10.33 -0.79 -10.47
C ALA A 198 9.03 -1.58 -10.74
N GLU A 199 8.99 -2.86 -10.35
CA GLU A 199 7.77 -3.67 -10.42
C GLU A 199 6.66 -3.13 -9.50
N LEU A 200 7.00 -2.70 -8.27
CA LEU A 200 6.06 -2.05 -7.37
C LEU A 200 5.49 -0.75 -7.97
N ALA A 201 6.30 0.02 -8.69
CA ALA A 201 5.84 1.23 -9.37
C ALA A 201 4.83 0.90 -10.49
N GLU A 202 5.05 -0.16 -11.25
CA GLU A 202 4.08 -0.63 -12.26
C GLU A 202 2.81 -1.18 -11.60
N LEU A 203 2.89 -1.83 -10.42
CA LEU A 203 1.71 -2.22 -9.65
C LEU A 203 0.91 -1.00 -9.20
N ALA A 204 1.56 0.02 -8.66
CA ALA A 204 0.90 1.25 -8.23
C ALA A 204 0.18 1.92 -9.40
N LYS A 205 0.84 2.00 -10.56
CA LYS A 205 0.24 2.51 -11.80
C LYS A 205 -0.95 1.68 -12.28
N SER A 206 -0.93 0.35 -12.10
CA SER A 206 -2.07 -0.52 -12.39
C SER A 206 -3.30 -0.23 -11.54
N ASP A 207 -3.10 0.23 -10.31
CA ASP A 207 -4.15 0.64 -9.36
C ASP A 207 -4.48 2.13 -9.43
N GLU A 208 -4.05 2.82 -10.49
CA GLU A 208 -4.27 4.25 -10.71
C GLU A 208 -3.64 5.16 -9.64
N VAL A 209 -2.64 4.64 -8.91
CA VAL A 209 -1.87 5.40 -7.93
C VAL A 209 -0.73 6.14 -8.62
N THR A 210 -0.64 7.45 -8.37
CA THR A 210 0.46 8.28 -8.88
C THR A 210 1.68 8.14 -7.98
N VAL A 211 2.77 7.57 -8.52
CA VAL A 211 4.06 7.47 -7.82
C VAL A 211 4.77 8.82 -7.87
N LEU A 212 5.04 9.39 -6.70
CA LEU A 212 5.72 10.69 -6.56
C LEU A 212 7.22 10.57 -6.29
N ASP A 213 7.61 9.55 -5.54
CA ASP A 213 9.00 9.27 -5.19
C ASP A 213 9.18 7.80 -4.78
N ALA A 214 10.42 7.32 -4.75
CA ALA A 214 10.75 5.96 -4.35
C ALA A 214 12.00 5.93 -3.46
N VAL A 215 11.87 5.32 -2.28
CA VAL A 215 12.91 5.27 -1.26
C VAL A 215 13.38 3.84 -1.08
N LEU A 216 14.63 3.58 -1.49
CA LEU A 216 15.30 2.31 -1.28
C LEU A 216 16.26 2.39 -0.09
N GLN A 217 16.02 1.59 0.95
CA GLN A 217 16.94 1.42 2.07
C GLN A 217 17.44 -0.01 2.16
N ARG A 218 18.73 -0.21 1.86
CA ARG A 218 19.38 -1.50 2.07
C ARG A 218 19.84 -1.66 3.51
N ARG A 219 19.61 -2.84 4.09
CA ARG A 219 20.05 -3.20 5.46
C ARG A 219 20.75 -4.55 5.46
N SER A 220 21.58 -4.80 6.46
CA SER A 220 22.18 -6.13 6.69
C SER A 220 21.17 -7.14 7.27
N LYS A 221 20.18 -6.65 8.03
CA LYS A 221 19.08 -7.44 8.59
C LYS A 221 17.83 -6.58 8.76
N VAL A 222 16.67 -7.10 8.38
CA VAL A 222 15.38 -6.45 8.65
C VAL A 222 15.01 -6.64 10.12
N ASN A 223 14.64 -5.56 10.79
CA ASN A 223 14.19 -5.64 12.18
C ASN A 223 12.71 -6.05 12.22
N PRO A 224 12.36 -7.11 12.96
CA PRO A 224 11.00 -7.66 12.98
C PRO A 224 9.96 -6.72 13.59
N ARG A 225 10.36 -5.74 14.40
CA ARG A 225 9.46 -4.76 15.02
C ARG A 225 9.45 -3.41 14.31
N LEU A 226 10.59 -2.98 13.77
CA LEU A 226 10.77 -1.66 13.14
C LEU A 226 11.34 -1.82 11.74
N ILE A 227 10.50 -1.75 10.70
CA ILE A 227 10.99 -1.83 9.33
C ILE A 227 11.92 -0.67 9.00
N LEU A 228 11.55 0.55 9.42
CA LEU A 228 12.34 1.77 9.34
C LEU A 228 12.74 2.27 10.72
N GLY A 229 13.89 2.95 10.81
CA GLY A 229 14.24 3.72 12.01
C GLY A 229 13.46 5.05 12.05
N LYS A 230 13.25 5.61 13.26
CA LYS A 230 12.52 6.87 13.46
C LYS A 230 13.03 8.00 12.56
N GLY A 231 14.35 8.18 12.45
CA GLY A 231 14.94 9.22 11.59
C GLY A 231 14.63 9.04 10.11
N LYS A 232 14.67 7.80 9.60
CA LYS A 232 14.35 7.56 8.18
C LYS A 232 12.87 7.73 7.89
N LEU A 233 12.01 7.31 8.81
CA LEU A 233 10.57 7.53 8.70
C LEU A 233 10.24 9.04 8.72
N ALA A 234 10.92 9.81 9.58
CA ALA A 234 10.83 11.27 9.61
C ALA A 234 11.24 11.89 8.26
N GLU A 235 12.37 11.49 7.68
CA GLU A 235 12.77 11.94 6.33
C GLU A 235 11.68 11.67 5.29
N ILE A 236 11.13 10.45 5.26
CA ILE A 236 10.08 10.06 4.30
C ILE A 236 8.81 10.91 4.46
N ILE A 237 8.41 11.22 5.70
CA ILE A 237 7.21 12.01 5.98
C ILE A 237 7.40 13.47 5.55
N VAL A 238 8.61 14.01 5.67
CA VAL A 238 8.93 15.35 5.14
C VAL A 238 8.85 15.35 3.63
N THR A 239 9.42 14.34 2.97
CA THR A 239 9.27 14.18 1.52
C THR A 239 7.79 14.04 1.12
N ALA A 240 7.01 13.27 1.88
CA ALA A 240 5.57 13.13 1.65
C ALA A 240 4.83 14.47 1.76
N LEU A 241 5.17 15.28 2.76
CA LEU A 241 4.66 16.65 2.94
C LEU A 241 5.02 17.58 1.78
N GLN A 242 6.25 17.51 1.28
CA GLN A 242 6.75 18.34 0.17
C GLN A 242 6.17 17.93 -1.19
N LEU A 243 5.91 16.64 -1.38
CA LEU A 243 5.33 16.12 -2.61
C LEU A 243 3.81 16.01 -2.57
N ASP A 244 3.20 16.28 -1.42
CA ASP A 244 1.76 16.12 -1.16
C ASP A 244 1.29 14.66 -1.36
N ALA A 245 2.10 13.71 -0.89
CA ALA A 245 1.75 12.30 -0.87
C ALA A 245 0.77 12.00 0.28
N ASN A 246 -0.25 11.18 0.00
CA ASN A 246 -1.25 10.75 0.98
C ASN A 246 -1.14 9.25 1.34
N LEU A 247 -0.26 8.53 0.64
CA LEU A 247 -0.10 7.08 0.72
C LEU A 247 1.39 6.69 0.80
N LEU A 248 1.72 5.73 1.65
CA LEU A 248 3.00 5.03 1.66
C LEU A 248 2.77 3.59 1.23
N ILE A 249 3.50 3.14 0.21
CA ILE A 249 3.43 1.78 -0.31
C ILE A 249 4.75 1.08 0.00
N PHE A 250 4.70 0.04 0.83
CA PHE A 250 5.86 -0.77 1.15
C PHE A 250 5.98 -1.97 0.20
N ASP A 251 7.17 -2.18 -0.35
CA ASP A 251 7.43 -3.30 -1.25
C ASP A 251 7.38 -4.67 -0.53
N GLN A 252 7.72 -4.71 0.75
CA GLN A 252 7.67 -5.93 1.56
C GLN A 252 6.33 -6.04 2.31
N GLU A 253 5.87 -7.27 2.52
CA GLU A 253 4.72 -7.55 3.39
C GLU A 253 5.03 -7.09 4.83
N LEU A 254 4.15 -6.24 5.38
CA LEU A 254 4.33 -5.73 6.73
C LEU A 254 3.62 -6.63 7.73
N ASN A 255 4.32 -6.98 8.81
CA ASN A 255 3.69 -7.66 9.93
C ASN A 255 2.91 -6.65 10.83
N PRO A 256 1.96 -7.12 11.67
CA PRO A 256 1.13 -6.21 12.48
C PRO A 256 1.92 -5.26 13.40
N SER A 257 3.10 -5.67 13.88
CA SER A 257 3.94 -4.83 14.73
C SER A 257 4.66 -3.73 13.94
N GLN A 258 5.09 -4.03 12.71
CA GLN A 258 5.66 -3.05 11.79
C GLN A 258 4.61 -2.03 11.37
N ILE A 259 3.40 -2.46 11.02
CA ILE A 259 2.29 -1.56 10.68
C ILE A 259 2.04 -0.58 11.83
N ARG A 260 1.86 -1.09 13.07
CA ARG A 260 1.71 -0.23 14.26
C ARG A 260 2.86 0.75 14.39
N SER A 261 4.08 0.27 14.26
CA SER A 261 5.27 1.11 14.40
C SER A 261 5.41 2.20 13.36
N ILE A 262 4.65 2.16 12.26
CA ILE A 262 4.60 3.25 11.28
C ILE A 262 3.41 4.13 11.61
N THR A 263 2.22 3.55 11.77
CA THR A 263 0.97 4.28 12.02
C THR A 263 0.94 5.03 13.35
N ASP A 264 1.75 4.62 14.34
CA ASP A 264 1.94 5.36 15.59
C ASP A 264 2.62 6.72 15.36
N PHE A 265 3.34 6.89 14.24
CA PHE A 265 4.10 8.10 13.90
C PHE A 265 3.61 8.77 12.61
N THR A 266 2.57 8.27 11.94
CA THR A 266 2.05 8.96 10.75
C THR A 266 0.57 8.70 10.55
N ASP A 267 -0.13 9.76 10.16
CA ASP A 267 -1.53 9.69 9.72
C ASP A 267 -1.66 9.33 8.22
N LEU A 268 -0.54 9.17 7.50
CA LEU A 268 -0.58 8.73 6.11
C LEU A 268 -1.16 7.32 6.02
N ARG A 269 -1.92 7.05 4.95
CA ARG A 269 -2.33 5.67 4.67
C ARG A 269 -1.09 4.84 4.40
N VAL A 270 -0.99 3.67 5.01
CA VAL A 270 0.10 2.73 4.79
C VAL A 270 -0.49 1.43 4.26
N ILE A 271 0.02 1.01 3.11
CA ILE A 271 -0.26 -0.29 2.52
C ILE A 271 1.07 -0.97 2.17
N ASP A 272 1.02 -2.28 1.98
CA ASP A 272 2.13 -3.06 1.46
C ASP A 272 1.79 -3.64 0.09
N ARG A 273 2.78 -4.28 -0.53
CA ARG A 273 2.67 -4.95 -1.83
C ARG A 273 1.51 -5.92 -1.88
N THR A 274 1.29 -6.68 -0.81
CA THR A 274 0.18 -7.63 -0.69
C THR A 274 -1.18 -6.94 -0.79
N GLN A 275 -1.38 -5.87 -0.02
CA GLN A 275 -2.62 -5.10 -0.07
C GLN A 275 -2.82 -4.43 -1.42
N LEU A 276 -1.77 -3.84 -2.00
CA LEU A 276 -1.84 -3.21 -3.34
C LEU A 276 -2.28 -4.22 -4.41
N ILE A 277 -1.71 -5.42 -4.40
CA ILE A 277 -2.10 -6.48 -5.33
C ILE A 277 -3.58 -6.86 -5.15
N LEU A 278 -4.06 -6.99 -3.91
CA LEU A 278 -5.47 -7.27 -3.63
C LEU A 278 -6.41 -6.16 -4.11
N ASP A 279 -6.00 -4.90 -4.00
CA ASP A 279 -6.79 -3.74 -4.44
C ASP A 279 -6.89 -3.71 -5.98
N ILE A 280 -5.79 -3.96 -6.69
CA ILE A 280 -5.81 -4.17 -8.16
C ILE A 280 -6.78 -5.28 -8.52
N PHE A 281 -6.74 -6.41 -7.81
CA PHE A 281 -7.65 -7.52 -8.09
C PHE A 281 -9.11 -7.20 -7.79
N ALA A 282 -9.39 -6.42 -6.75
CA ALA A 282 -10.76 -6.00 -6.44
C ALA A 282 -11.33 -5.14 -7.56
N ASN A 283 -10.49 -4.29 -8.17
CA ASN A 283 -10.84 -3.45 -9.30
C ASN A 283 -11.00 -4.25 -10.61
N ARG A 284 -10.28 -5.37 -10.77
CA ARG A 284 -10.28 -6.19 -11.99
C ARG A 284 -11.25 -7.38 -11.97
N ALA A 285 -11.73 -7.80 -10.79
CA ALA A 285 -12.66 -8.92 -10.65
C ALA A 285 -14.03 -8.60 -11.22
N MET A 286 -14.39 -9.21 -12.35
CA MET A 286 -15.67 -9.00 -13.03
C MET A 286 -16.65 -10.12 -12.70
N SER A 287 -16.17 -11.36 -12.63
CA SER A 287 -16.97 -12.54 -12.34
C SER A 287 -17.42 -12.58 -10.87
N ARG A 288 -18.54 -13.26 -10.61
CA ARG A 288 -19.02 -13.47 -9.23
C ARG A 288 -17.99 -14.28 -8.41
N GLU A 289 -17.35 -15.27 -9.03
CA GLU A 289 -16.33 -16.10 -8.40
C GLU A 289 -15.11 -15.26 -7.99
N GLY A 290 -14.56 -14.49 -8.94
CA GLY A 290 -13.41 -13.62 -8.70
C GLY A 290 -13.68 -12.60 -7.60
N LYS A 291 -14.86 -11.96 -7.60
CA LYS A 291 -15.24 -11.00 -6.55
C LYS A 291 -15.28 -11.65 -5.17
N LEU A 292 -15.85 -12.84 -5.05
CA LEU A 292 -15.92 -13.58 -3.78
C LEU A 292 -14.52 -14.01 -3.30
N GLN A 293 -13.65 -14.45 -4.21
CA GLN A 293 -12.28 -14.86 -3.88
C GLN A 293 -11.43 -13.68 -3.41
N VAL A 294 -11.50 -12.55 -4.10
CA VAL A 294 -10.75 -11.34 -3.72
C VAL A 294 -11.24 -10.81 -2.38
N GLU A 295 -12.55 -10.74 -2.15
CA GLU A 295 -13.10 -10.33 -0.85
C GLU A 295 -12.64 -11.27 0.27
N MET A 296 -12.68 -12.59 0.03
CA MET A 296 -12.20 -13.57 1.00
C MET A 296 -10.70 -13.37 1.30
N ALA A 297 -9.89 -13.11 0.28
CA ALA A 297 -8.45 -12.87 0.43
C ALA A 297 -8.16 -11.59 1.22
N GLN A 298 -8.85 -10.49 0.92
CA GLN A 298 -8.77 -9.24 1.68
C GLN A 298 -9.14 -9.44 3.15
N LEU A 299 -10.23 -10.15 3.44
CA LEU A 299 -10.65 -10.42 4.82
C LEU A 299 -9.65 -11.30 5.58
N LYS A 300 -9.13 -12.36 4.94
CA LYS A 300 -8.08 -13.21 5.54
C LYS A 300 -6.81 -12.40 5.84
N TYR A 301 -6.41 -11.52 4.91
CA TYR A 301 -5.24 -10.68 5.06
C TYR A 301 -5.38 -9.64 6.18
N MET A 302 -6.56 -9.02 6.26
CA MET A 302 -6.89 -7.99 7.26
C MET A 302 -7.06 -8.57 8.67
N LEU A 303 -7.63 -9.77 8.82
CA LEU A 303 -7.98 -10.37 10.11
C LEU A 303 -6.84 -10.36 11.16
N PRO A 304 -5.60 -10.82 10.85
CA PRO A 304 -4.48 -10.75 11.79
C PRO A 304 -3.99 -9.31 12.05
N ARG A 305 -4.37 -8.35 11.21
CA ARG A 305 -3.93 -6.94 11.20
C ARG A 305 -4.98 -5.95 11.74
N LEU A 306 -6.16 -6.42 12.18
CA LEU A 306 -7.20 -5.53 12.75
C LEU A 306 -6.77 -4.85 14.05
N SER A 307 -5.99 -5.54 14.89
CA SER A 307 -5.61 -5.02 16.21
C SER A 307 -4.73 -3.77 16.16
N SER A 308 -4.10 -3.48 15.02
CA SER A 308 -3.27 -2.28 14.85
C SER A 308 -4.04 -1.01 14.49
N ARG A 309 -5.29 -1.11 14.01
CA ARG A 309 -6.08 0.05 13.57
C ARG A 309 -6.92 0.69 14.68
N ASP A 310 -7.34 -0.07 15.68
CA ASP A 310 -8.34 0.36 16.68
C ASP A 310 -7.78 0.76 18.06
N ASP A 311 -6.46 0.66 18.29
CA ASP A 311 -5.86 1.03 19.59
C ASP A 311 -6.06 2.51 19.94
N ALA A 312 -6.22 3.39 18.94
CA ALA A 312 -6.54 4.80 19.13
C ALA A 312 -7.99 5.04 19.62
N LEU A 313 -8.95 4.21 19.19
CA LEU A 313 -10.37 4.31 19.57
C LEU A 313 -10.67 3.56 20.88
N SER A 314 -10.00 2.42 21.13
CA SER A 314 -10.16 1.62 22.35
C SER A 314 -9.80 2.41 23.62
N ARG A 315 -8.77 3.26 23.55
CA ARG A 315 -8.33 4.10 24.68
C ARG A 315 -9.33 5.21 25.04
N LEU A 316 -10.08 5.73 24.07
CA LEU A 316 -11.15 6.71 24.31
C LEU A 316 -12.37 6.10 25.02
N THR A 317 -12.58 4.79 24.87
CA THR A 317 -13.74 4.08 25.45
C THR A 317 -13.48 3.38 26.79
N GLY A 318 -12.28 3.40 27.37
CA GLY A 318 -12.09 2.66 28.62
C GLY A 318 -10.73 2.74 29.31
N GLY A 319 -10.39 3.90 29.88
CA GLY A 319 -9.41 4.00 30.97
C GLY A 319 -10.00 3.70 32.37
N ILE A 320 -11.31 3.45 32.46
CA ILE A 320 -12.00 3.13 33.71
C ILE A 320 -12.84 1.87 33.47
N GLY A 321 -12.29 0.72 33.88
CA GLY A 321 -13.05 -0.46 34.27
C GLY A 321 -14.27 -0.86 33.44
N ALA A 322 -14.08 -1.36 32.23
CA ALA A 322 -15.03 -2.29 31.63
C ALA A 322 -14.85 -3.70 32.25
N ARG A 323 -15.14 -3.83 33.55
CA ARG A 323 -15.30 -5.14 34.22
C ARG A 323 -16.75 -5.61 34.11
N GLY A 324 -17.30 -5.59 32.90
CA GLY A 324 -18.60 -6.17 32.55
C GLY A 324 -18.41 -7.26 31.51
N PRO A 325 -19.32 -8.26 31.42
CA PRO A 325 -19.24 -9.38 30.49
C PRO A 325 -19.65 -8.98 29.05
N GLY A 326 -19.19 -7.82 28.56
CA GLY A 326 -19.44 -7.34 27.20
C GLY A 326 -18.25 -7.63 26.30
N GLU A 327 -18.51 -8.18 25.11
CA GLU A 327 -17.49 -8.38 24.06
C GLU A 327 -16.86 -7.02 23.68
N THR A 328 -15.53 -6.99 23.54
CA THR A 328 -14.79 -5.80 23.09
C THR A 328 -15.11 -5.51 21.61
N LYS A 329 -15.01 -4.23 21.18
CA LYS A 329 -15.24 -3.85 19.77
C LYS A 329 -14.38 -4.69 18.80
N LEU A 330 -13.12 -4.94 19.17
CA LEU A 330 -12.20 -5.80 18.41
C LEU A 330 -12.69 -7.25 18.29
N GLU A 331 -13.26 -7.82 19.36
CA GLU A 331 -13.85 -9.16 19.33
C GLU A 331 -15.09 -9.21 18.43
N ILE A 332 -15.95 -8.17 18.50
CA ILE A 332 -17.13 -8.04 17.63
C ILE A 332 -16.69 -7.96 16.16
N ASP A 333 -15.68 -7.15 15.84
CA ASP A 333 -15.21 -6.98 14.46
C ASP A 333 -14.53 -8.26 13.93
N ARG A 334 -13.74 -8.95 14.75
CA ARG A 334 -13.19 -10.28 14.42
C ARG A 334 -14.30 -11.30 14.17
N ARG A 335 -15.33 -11.33 15.02
CA ARG A 335 -16.48 -12.23 14.87
C ARG A 335 -17.22 -11.96 13.57
N ARG A 336 -17.51 -10.70 13.25
CA ARG A 336 -18.16 -10.30 11.99
C ARG A 336 -17.36 -10.74 10.76
N ILE A 337 -16.04 -10.59 10.79
CA ILE A 337 -15.18 -11.03 9.69
C ILE A 337 -15.17 -12.56 9.56
N ASN A 338 -15.09 -13.30 10.65
CA ASN A 338 -15.18 -14.76 10.63
C ASN A 338 -16.54 -15.27 10.13
N ASP A 339 -17.64 -14.62 10.53
CA ASP A 339 -18.98 -14.92 10.04
C ASP A 339 -19.10 -14.64 8.53
N ARG A 340 -18.50 -13.54 8.06
CA ARG A 340 -18.45 -13.21 6.63
C ARG A 340 -17.60 -14.21 5.84
N LEU A 341 -16.42 -14.58 6.34
CA LEU A 341 -15.58 -15.63 5.76
C LEU A 341 -16.35 -16.94 5.62
N THR A 342 -17.07 -17.36 6.67
CA THR A 342 -17.88 -18.58 6.64
C THR A 342 -18.96 -18.54 5.56
N ARG A 343 -19.59 -17.38 5.34
CA ARG A 343 -20.57 -17.20 4.24
C ARG A 343 -19.91 -17.23 2.88
N LEU A 344 -18.80 -16.52 2.70
CA LEU A 344 -18.04 -16.48 1.44
C LEU A 344 -17.57 -17.89 1.03
N THR A 345 -17.09 -18.70 1.97
CA THR A 345 -16.70 -20.09 1.71
C THR A 345 -17.87 -20.90 1.14
N LYS A 346 -19.06 -20.81 1.75
CA LYS A 346 -20.26 -21.52 1.27
C LYS A 346 -20.71 -21.03 -0.11
N GLU A 347 -20.62 -19.73 -0.37
CA GLU A 347 -20.95 -19.17 -1.69
C GLU A 347 -19.95 -19.63 -2.75
N LEU A 348 -18.65 -19.69 -2.44
CA LEU A 348 -17.62 -20.20 -3.33
C LEU A 348 -17.82 -21.69 -3.66
N GLU A 349 -18.19 -22.51 -2.68
CA GLU A 349 -18.52 -23.92 -2.92
C GLU A 349 -19.67 -24.08 -3.94
N GLN A 350 -20.70 -23.25 -3.84
CA GLN A 350 -21.83 -23.26 -4.79
C GLN A 350 -21.39 -22.88 -6.20
N VAL A 351 -20.61 -21.80 -6.34
CA VAL A 351 -20.10 -21.33 -7.63
C VAL A 351 -19.15 -22.36 -8.27
N SER A 352 -18.31 -23.02 -7.46
CA SER A 352 -17.43 -24.09 -7.92
C SER A 352 -18.20 -25.29 -8.48
N GLN A 353 -19.32 -25.68 -7.84
CA GLN A 353 -20.19 -26.74 -8.36
C GLN A 353 -20.85 -26.37 -9.69
N GLU A 354 -21.30 -25.12 -9.86
CA GLU A 354 -21.84 -24.63 -11.13
C GLU A 354 -20.77 -24.67 -12.23
N ARG A 355 -19.54 -24.27 -11.91
CA ARG A 355 -18.40 -24.35 -12.82
C ARG A 355 -18.11 -25.79 -13.21
N TYR A 356 -18.08 -26.73 -12.25
CA TYR A 356 -17.93 -28.16 -12.53
C TYR A 356 -18.98 -28.70 -13.50
N ARG A 357 -20.25 -28.30 -13.35
CA ARG A 357 -21.31 -28.71 -14.29
C ARG A 357 -21.13 -28.12 -15.68
N ARG A 358 -20.68 -26.85 -15.80
CA ARG A 358 -20.33 -26.24 -17.10
C ARG A 358 -19.13 -26.96 -17.75
N ARG A 359 -18.12 -27.32 -16.95
CA ARG A 359 -16.94 -28.09 -17.39
C ARG A 359 -17.30 -29.48 -17.90
N ALA A 360 -18.14 -30.22 -17.19
CA ALA A 360 -18.59 -31.55 -17.61
C ALA A 360 -19.29 -31.52 -19.00
N LYS A 361 -20.01 -30.43 -19.31
CA LYS A 361 -20.59 -30.23 -20.65
C LYS A 361 -19.55 -29.92 -21.74
N ARG A 362 -18.44 -29.24 -21.40
CA ARG A 362 -17.33 -28.96 -22.35
C ARG A 362 -16.54 -30.23 -22.66
N ARG A 363 -16.19 -31.05 -21.65
CA ARG A 363 -15.56 -32.37 -21.86
C ARG A 363 -16.37 -33.27 -22.80
N LYS A 364 -17.70 -33.14 -22.78
CA LYS A 364 -18.61 -33.88 -23.66
C LYS A 364 -18.55 -33.47 -25.15
N LYS A 365 -17.86 -32.37 -25.49
CA LYS A 365 -17.66 -31.88 -26.87
C LYS A 365 -16.26 -32.20 -27.44
N GLU A 366 -15.39 -32.89 -26.69
CA GLU A 366 -14.06 -33.37 -27.12
C GLU A 366 -13.09 -32.33 -27.71
N LEU A 367 -13.34 -31.03 -27.53
CA LEU A 367 -12.43 -29.99 -28.04
C LEU A 367 -11.18 -29.87 -27.15
N PRO A 368 -9.98 -29.83 -27.75
CA PRO A 368 -8.73 -29.63 -27.01
C PRO A 368 -8.65 -28.24 -26.37
N VAL A 369 -7.91 -28.12 -25.26
CA VAL A 369 -7.73 -26.88 -24.52
C VAL A 369 -6.27 -26.45 -24.49
N LEU A 370 -6.01 -25.23 -24.98
CA LEU A 370 -4.74 -24.53 -24.88
C LEU A 370 -4.85 -23.48 -23.78
N SER A 371 -3.90 -23.43 -22.85
CA SER A 371 -3.88 -22.40 -21.81
C SER A 371 -2.64 -21.53 -21.90
N LEU A 372 -2.84 -20.22 -21.96
CA LEU A 372 -1.77 -19.23 -21.92
C LEU A 372 -1.34 -19.02 -20.48
N VAL A 373 -0.05 -19.21 -20.19
CA VAL A 373 0.57 -18.97 -18.88
C VAL A 373 1.77 -18.05 -19.05
N GLY A 374 2.13 -17.33 -17.99
CA GLY A 374 3.28 -16.44 -18.04
C GLY A 374 3.13 -15.25 -17.11
N TYR A 375 4.22 -14.52 -16.97
CA TYR A 375 4.30 -13.36 -16.10
C TYR A 375 3.26 -12.29 -16.47
N THR A 376 2.88 -11.45 -15.51
CA THR A 376 2.04 -10.27 -15.76
C THR A 376 2.68 -9.39 -16.84
N ASN A 377 1.84 -8.80 -17.69
CA ASN A 377 2.27 -8.02 -18.86
C ASN A 377 3.15 -8.77 -19.89
N ALA A 378 3.19 -10.11 -19.91
CA ALA A 378 3.87 -10.86 -20.97
C ALA A 378 3.19 -10.77 -22.36
N GLY A 379 1.99 -10.20 -22.44
CA GLY A 379 1.21 -10.10 -23.68
C GLY A 379 0.27 -11.28 -23.95
N LYS A 380 -0.15 -12.02 -22.92
CA LYS A 380 -1.08 -13.15 -23.05
C LYS A 380 -2.43 -12.74 -23.65
N SER A 381 -3.06 -11.68 -23.13
CA SER A 381 -4.35 -11.19 -23.62
C SER A 381 -4.24 -10.61 -25.03
N THR A 382 -3.14 -9.91 -25.33
CA THR A 382 -2.81 -9.45 -26.69
C THR A 382 -2.71 -10.63 -27.65
N LEU A 383 -2.00 -11.70 -27.27
CA LEU A 383 -1.88 -12.91 -28.07
C LEU A 383 -3.25 -13.57 -28.30
N LEU A 384 -4.09 -13.67 -27.27
CA LEU A 384 -5.44 -14.20 -27.39
C LEU A 384 -6.28 -13.39 -28.39
N ASN A 385 -6.24 -12.06 -28.33
CA ASN A 385 -6.97 -11.18 -29.24
C ASN A 385 -6.51 -11.37 -30.69
N THR A 386 -5.20 -11.37 -30.92
CA THR A 386 -4.63 -11.53 -32.26
C THR A 386 -4.98 -12.89 -32.86
N LEU A 387 -4.96 -13.95 -32.06
CA LEU A 387 -5.30 -15.30 -32.52
C LEU A 387 -6.80 -15.50 -32.78
N THR A 388 -7.67 -14.77 -32.08
CA THR A 388 -9.12 -15.02 -32.12
C THR A 388 -9.93 -13.89 -32.75
N HIS A 389 -9.28 -12.81 -33.17
CA HIS A 389 -9.93 -11.56 -33.59
C HIS A 389 -10.98 -11.08 -32.57
N SER A 390 -10.64 -11.17 -31.28
CA SER A 390 -11.50 -10.72 -30.18
C SER A 390 -11.11 -9.32 -29.70
N ASP A 391 -12.09 -8.57 -29.19
CA ASP A 391 -11.88 -7.28 -28.52
C ASP A 391 -11.81 -7.45 -26.98
N ILE A 392 -10.90 -8.29 -26.48
CA ILE A 392 -10.66 -8.38 -25.02
C ILE A 392 -9.77 -7.19 -24.63
N VAL A 393 -10.03 -6.57 -23.48
CA VAL A 393 -9.20 -5.47 -22.98
C VAL A 393 -7.78 -5.98 -22.73
N ALA A 394 -6.83 -5.51 -23.52
CA ALA A 394 -5.40 -5.75 -23.35
C ALA A 394 -4.72 -4.40 -23.08
N GLU A 395 -4.34 -4.16 -21.83
CA GLU A 395 -3.67 -2.93 -21.38
C GLU A 395 -2.23 -3.25 -21.02
N ASP A 396 -1.32 -2.29 -21.26
CA ASP A 396 0.07 -2.33 -20.78
C ASP A 396 0.12 -2.00 -19.27
N LYS A 397 -0.49 -2.88 -18.48
CA LYS A 397 -0.65 -2.82 -17.02
C LYS A 397 -0.48 -4.21 -16.42
N LEU A 398 0.09 -4.29 -15.22
CA LEU A 398 0.13 -5.54 -14.45
C LEU A 398 -1.30 -5.96 -14.05
N PHE A 399 -1.55 -7.27 -14.04
CA PHE A 399 -2.86 -7.87 -13.72
C PHE A 399 -4.05 -7.34 -14.55
N ALA A 400 -3.83 -6.97 -15.82
CA ALA A 400 -4.89 -6.59 -16.74
C ALA A 400 -6.01 -7.66 -16.86
N THR A 401 -5.67 -8.93 -16.61
CA THR A 401 -6.62 -10.06 -16.62
C THR A 401 -6.54 -10.83 -15.31
N LEU A 402 -7.69 -11.00 -14.66
CA LEU A 402 -7.86 -11.82 -13.46
C LEU A 402 -8.77 -13.02 -13.73
N ASP A 403 -9.95 -12.78 -14.30
CA ASP A 403 -10.89 -13.86 -14.64
C ASP A 403 -10.44 -14.57 -15.94
N PRO A 404 -10.36 -15.91 -15.95
CA PRO A 404 -9.93 -16.64 -17.14
C PRO A 404 -10.91 -16.43 -18.29
N THR A 405 -10.36 -16.18 -19.48
CA THR A 405 -11.15 -15.90 -20.69
C THR A 405 -10.88 -16.93 -21.76
N SER A 406 -11.90 -17.74 -22.09
CA SER A 406 -11.81 -18.75 -23.15
C SER A 406 -12.44 -18.27 -24.46
N ARG A 407 -11.81 -18.62 -25.58
CA ARG A 407 -12.29 -18.41 -26.95
C ARG A 407 -12.05 -19.64 -27.80
N ARG A 408 -12.80 -19.77 -28.89
CA ARG A 408 -12.55 -20.81 -29.90
C ARG A 408 -11.50 -20.28 -30.88
N LEU A 409 -10.51 -21.11 -31.14
CA LEU A 409 -9.45 -20.87 -32.13
C LEU A 409 -9.55 -21.98 -33.17
N ARG A 410 -9.47 -21.61 -34.45
CA ARG A 410 -9.43 -22.56 -35.56
C ARG A 410 -8.01 -22.57 -36.12
N PHE A 411 -7.35 -23.72 -36.07
CA PHE A 411 -6.03 -23.89 -36.64
C PHE A 411 -6.09 -23.92 -38.18
N PRO A 412 -4.93 -23.75 -38.87
CA PRO A 412 -4.87 -23.73 -40.33
C PRO A 412 -5.44 -24.98 -41.02
N THR A 413 -5.36 -26.16 -40.41
CA THR A 413 -5.88 -27.41 -41.02
C THR A 413 -7.29 -27.78 -40.59
N ASP A 414 -8.08 -26.80 -40.14
CA ASP A 414 -9.49 -26.94 -39.76
C ASP A 414 -9.73 -27.69 -38.43
N MET A 415 -8.70 -27.82 -37.60
CA MET A 415 -8.86 -28.31 -36.21
C MET A 415 -9.32 -27.16 -35.31
N GLU A 416 -10.41 -27.36 -34.58
CA GLU A 416 -10.88 -26.41 -33.58
C GLU A 416 -10.35 -26.71 -32.19
N VAL A 417 -9.93 -25.67 -31.48
CA VAL A 417 -9.50 -25.76 -30.08
C VAL A 417 -10.09 -24.62 -29.26
N ILE A 418 -10.05 -24.79 -27.94
CA ILE A 418 -10.33 -23.72 -26.99
C ILE A 418 -9.00 -23.15 -26.55
N ILE A 419 -8.84 -21.84 -26.63
CA ILE A 419 -7.69 -21.13 -26.06
C ILE A 419 -8.18 -20.30 -24.88
N THR A 420 -7.50 -20.42 -23.74
CA THR A 420 -7.84 -19.72 -22.50
C THR A 420 -6.69 -18.82 -22.06
N ASP A 421 -6.99 -17.54 -21.87
CA ASP A 421 -6.11 -16.60 -21.18
C ASP A 421 -6.32 -16.70 -19.66
N THR A 422 -5.22 -16.69 -18.91
CA THR A 422 -5.22 -16.87 -17.45
C THR A 422 -4.55 -15.70 -16.74
N VAL A 423 -4.75 -15.63 -15.41
CA VAL A 423 -4.12 -14.62 -14.58
C VAL A 423 -2.59 -14.65 -14.72
N GLY A 424 -1.98 -13.49 -14.88
CA GLY A 424 -0.53 -13.40 -14.95
C GLY A 424 0.14 -13.66 -13.61
N PHE A 425 1.33 -14.27 -13.65
CA PHE A 425 2.14 -14.47 -12.45
C PHE A 425 2.95 -13.23 -12.10
N ILE A 426 3.30 -13.09 -10.83
CA ILE A 426 4.22 -12.08 -10.32
C ILE A 426 5.16 -12.70 -9.28
N SER A 427 6.33 -12.11 -9.10
CA SER A 427 7.27 -12.43 -8.03
C SER A 427 6.66 -12.11 -6.67
N ASP A 428 7.02 -12.93 -5.69
CA ASP A 428 6.67 -12.78 -4.28
C ASP A 428 5.16 -12.66 -4.01
N LEU A 429 4.37 -13.47 -4.72
CA LEU A 429 2.96 -13.68 -4.38
C LEU A 429 2.83 -14.28 -2.96
N PRO A 430 2.13 -13.60 -2.03
CA PRO A 430 1.90 -14.13 -0.70
C PRO A 430 1.11 -15.44 -0.74
N ALA A 431 1.41 -16.36 0.16
CA ALA A 431 0.78 -17.68 0.20
C ALA A 431 -0.76 -17.62 0.36
N ASP A 432 -1.25 -16.64 1.14
CA ASP A 432 -2.69 -16.42 1.34
C ASP A 432 -3.39 -15.96 0.06
N LEU A 433 -2.70 -15.19 -0.78
CA LEU A 433 -3.17 -14.79 -2.09
C LEU A 433 -3.15 -15.97 -3.07
N LEU A 434 -2.09 -16.77 -3.05
CA LEU A 434 -1.96 -17.97 -3.89
C LEU A 434 -3.18 -18.90 -3.73
N GLN A 435 -3.68 -19.09 -2.51
CA GLN A 435 -4.91 -19.88 -2.27
C GLN A 435 -6.16 -19.28 -2.93
N ALA A 436 -6.29 -17.95 -2.96
CA ALA A 436 -7.40 -17.29 -3.64
C ALA A 436 -7.30 -17.47 -5.17
N PHE A 437 -6.08 -17.51 -5.73
CA PHE A 437 -5.86 -17.83 -7.15
C PHE A 437 -5.93 -19.31 -7.49
N MET A 438 -5.75 -20.23 -6.54
CA MET A 438 -5.72 -21.66 -6.85
C MET A 438 -6.99 -22.11 -7.57
N ALA A 439 -8.15 -21.59 -7.20
CA ALA A 439 -9.40 -21.94 -7.87
C ALA A 439 -9.52 -21.34 -9.30
N THR A 440 -8.88 -20.21 -9.60
CA THR A 440 -8.82 -19.68 -10.98
C THR A 440 -7.73 -20.39 -11.80
N LEU A 441 -6.63 -20.80 -11.17
CA LEU A 441 -5.53 -21.56 -11.76
C LEU A 441 -5.83 -23.05 -11.90
N GLU A 442 -6.82 -23.59 -11.18
CA GLU A 442 -7.30 -24.97 -11.37
C GLU A 442 -7.75 -25.24 -12.82
N GLU A 443 -8.17 -24.21 -13.56
CA GLU A 443 -8.51 -24.35 -14.98
C GLU A 443 -7.29 -24.73 -15.84
N LEU A 444 -6.06 -24.46 -15.38
CA LEU A 444 -4.84 -24.92 -16.05
C LEU A 444 -4.68 -26.44 -16.01
N LYS A 445 -5.27 -27.14 -15.03
CA LYS A 445 -5.25 -28.61 -14.96
C LYS A 445 -6.02 -29.26 -16.12
N GLU A 446 -6.89 -28.51 -16.78
CA GLU A 446 -7.64 -28.96 -17.96
C GLU A 446 -6.89 -28.74 -19.27
N ALA A 447 -5.75 -28.05 -19.24
CA ALA A 447 -4.99 -27.77 -20.44
C ALA A 447 -4.39 -29.06 -21.02
N ASP A 448 -4.54 -29.21 -22.33
CA ASP A 448 -3.86 -30.25 -23.11
C ASP A 448 -2.47 -29.77 -23.56
N LEU A 449 -2.30 -28.45 -23.61
CA LEU A 449 -1.06 -27.78 -23.94
C LEU A 449 -0.97 -26.45 -23.18
N LEU A 450 0.13 -26.26 -22.46
CA LEU A 450 0.49 -24.98 -21.87
C LEU A 450 1.33 -24.16 -22.86
N ILE A 451 0.95 -22.90 -23.06
CA ILE A 451 1.73 -21.93 -23.84
C ILE A 451 2.32 -20.94 -22.85
N HIS A 452 3.61 -21.06 -22.59
CA HIS A 452 4.34 -20.15 -21.72
C HIS A 452 4.77 -18.91 -22.51
N VAL A 453 4.04 -17.81 -22.35
CA VAL A 453 4.34 -16.52 -22.95
C VAL A 453 5.35 -15.77 -22.07
N VAL A 454 6.47 -15.38 -22.67
CA VAL A 454 7.62 -14.74 -22.02
C VAL A 454 7.89 -13.41 -22.69
N ASP A 455 8.02 -12.33 -21.93
CA ASP A 455 8.42 -11.02 -22.44
C ASP A 455 9.95 -10.96 -22.61
N VAL A 456 10.45 -11.04 -23.86
CA VAL A 456 11.90 -10.94 -24.12
C VAL A 456 12.45 -9.52 -24.16
N ALA A 457 11.59 -8.50 -24.21
CA ALA A 457 12.04 -7.13 -24.09
C ALA A 457 12.51 -6.83 -22.66
N ASN A 458 12.11 -7.65 -21.68
CA ASN A 458 12.55 -7.53 -20.31
C ASN A 458 13.94 -8.19 -20.09
N PRO A 459 14.95 -7.47 -19.61
CA PRO A 459 16.28 -8.04 -19.36
C PRO A 459 16.28 -9.22 -18.36
N GLY A 460 15.36 -9.22 -17.40
CA GLY A 460 15.18 -10.28 -16.40
C GLY A 460 14.23 -11.41 -16.83
N TYR A 461 14.00 -11.61 -18.13
CA TYR A 461 13.02 -12.61 -18.60
C TYR A 461 13.32 -14.04 -18.12
N ARG A 462 14.60 -14.42 -17.96
CA ARG A 462 14.98 -15.76 -17.47
C ARG A 462 14.60 -15.97 -16.01
N ASP A 463 14.75 -14.96 -15.16
CA ASP A 463 14.33 -15.02 -13.76
C ASP A 463 12.81 -15.12 -13.66
N LYS A 464 12.09 -14.34 -14.46
CA LYS A 464 10.62 -14.42 -14.57
C LYS A 464 10.15 -15.79 -15.05
N MET A 465 10.83 -16.38 -16.03
CA MET A 465 10.56 -17.76 -16.45
C MET A 465 10.74 -18.72 -15.28
N ALA A 466 11.84 -18.63 -14.52
CA ALA A 466 12.08 -19.49 -13.36
C ALA A 466 10.98 -19.36 -12.29
N VAL A 467 10.47 -18.16 -12.03
CA VAL A 467 9.32 -17.94 -11.13
C VAL A 467 8.08 -18.68 -11.62
N VAL A 468 7.75 -18.57 -12.92
CA VAL A 468 6.62 -19.28 -13.52
C VAL A 468 6.81 -20.80 -13.43
N GLU A 469 7.99 -21.32 -13.72
CA GLU A 469 8.32 -22.74 -13.62
C GLU A 469 8.10 -23.28 -12.19
N GLN A 470 8.60 -22.56 -11.18
CA GLN A 470 8.41 -22.94 -9.78
C GLN A 470 6.93 -22.95 -9.39
N LEU A 471 6.14 -21.99 -9.88
CA LEU A 471 4.70 -21.94 -9.63
C LEU A 471 3.96 -23.09 -10.32
N LEU A 472 4.28 -23.39 -11.59
CA LEU A 472 3.69 -24.53 -12.30
C LEU A 472 4.00 -25.85 -11.59
N HIS A 473 5.22 -26.04 -11.08
CA HIS A 473 5.58 -27.21 -10.29
C HIS A 473 4.78 -27.28 -8.97
N LYS A 474 4.62 -26.17 -8.26
CA LYS A 474 3.79 -26.11 -7.03
C LYS A 474 2.31 -26.44 -7.28
N LEU A 475 1.83 -26.20 -8.49
CA LEU A 475 0.46 -26.50 -8.91
C LEU A 475 0.30 -27.92 -9.49
N GLU A 476 1.36 -28.73 -9.49
CA GLU A 476 1.38 -30.09 -10.05
C GLU A 476 1.09 -30.10 -11.57
N LEU A 477 1.51 -29.05 -12.28
CA LEU A 477 1.32 -28.89 -13.73
C LEU A 477 2.60 -29.20 -14.55
N GLY A 478 3.64 -29.71 -13.90
CA GLY A 478 4.95 -29.96 -14.52
C GLY A 478 4.94 -31.01 -15.64
N ASP A 479 3.98 -31.94 -15.60
CA ASP A 479 3.89 -33.06 -16.57
C ASP A 479 3.12 -32.69 -17.84
N LEU A 480 2.46 -31.52 -17.87
CA LEU A 480 1.69 -31.10 -19.04
C LEU A 480 2.62 -30.71 -20.21
N PRO A 481 2.25 -31.01 -21.46
CA PRO A 481 3.01 -30.56 -22.62
C PRO A 481 3.09 -29.04 -22.62
N ARG A 482 4.28 -28.51 -22.91
CA ARG A 482 4.52 -27.07 -22.91
C ARG A 482 5.23 -26.60 -24.16
N MET A 483 4.82 -25.43 -24.64
CA MET A 483 5.53 -24.63 -25.64
C MET A 483 5.86 -23.26 -25.07
N THR A 484 7.07 -22.78 -25.31
CA THR A 484 7.50 -21.44 -24.88
C THR A 484 7.41 -20.46 -26.05
N LEU A 485 6.75 -19.32 -25.81
CA LEU A 485 6.60 -18.20 -26.72
C LEU A 485 7.37 -17.00 -26.17
N PHE A 486 8.45 -16.63 -26.84
CA PHE A 486 9.24 -15.45 -26.56
C PHE A 486 8.63 -14.25 -27.31
N ASN A 487 7.76 -13.53 -26.62
CA ASN A 487 6.93 -12.45 -27.12
C ASN A 487 7.61 -11.06 -26.98
N LYS A 488 7.08 -10.06 -27.69
CA LYS A 488 7.55 -8.66 -27.76
C LYS A 488 8.88 -8.47 -28.49
N ILE A 489 9.16 -9.29 -29.50
CA ILE A 489 10.36 -9.12 -30.35
C ILE A 489 10.39 -7.79 -31.13
N ASP A 490 9.24 -7.12 -31.23
CA ASP A 490 9.12 -5.77 -31.79
C ASP A 490 9.83 -4.70 -30.96
N GLN A 491 10.05 -4.95 -29.67
CA GLN A 491 10.73 -4.02 -28.76
C GLN A 491 12.23 -4.35 -28.56
N VAL A 492 12.70 -5.44 -29.17
CA VAL A 492 14.09 -5.87 -29.08
C VAL A 492 14.92 -5.17 -30.17
N LEU A 493 16.01 -4.52 -29.75
CA LEU A 493 16.92 -3.80 -30.66
C LEU A 493 17.77 -4.75 -31.52
N ASP A 494 18.35 -5.81 -30.93
CA ASP A 494 19.15 -6.81 -31.63
C ASP A 494 18.41 -8.17 -31.68
N ARG A 495 17.65 -8.39 -32.77
CA ARG A 495 16.93 -9.64 -32.98
C ARG A 495 17.86 -10.85 -33.17
N ALA A 496 19.04 -10.66 -33.78
CA ALA A 496 19.97 -11.75 -34.05
C ALA A 496 20.71 -12.21 -32.78
N GLU A 497 20.94 -11.30 -31.83
CA GLU A 497 21.37 -11.66 -30.48
C GLU A 497 20.30 -12.46 -29.74
N MET A 498 19.04 -12.01 -29.77
CA MET A 498 17.95 -12.73 -29.11
C MET A 498 17.70 -14.11 -29.72
N GLU A 499 17.78 -14.27 -31.04
CA GLU A 499 17.72 -15.57 -31.71
C GLU A 499 18.82 -16.53 -31.23
N ARG A 500 20.05 -16.03 -31.03
CA ARG A 500 21.15 -16.82 -30.46
C ARG A 500 20.93 -17.15 -28.99
N ALA A 501 20.40 -16.22 -28.21
CA ALA A 501 20.17 -16.37 -26.77
C ALA A 501 19.02 -17.32 -26.44
N VAL A 502 17.96 -17.33 -27.26
CA VAL A 502 16.82 -18.25 -27.15
C VAL A 502 17.13 -19.60 -27.81
N GLY A 503 17.85 -19.60 -28.93
CA GLY A 503 18.21 -20.81 -29.65
C GLY A 503 17.00 -21.64 -30.04
N LYS A 504 16.93 -22.89 -29.55
CA LYS A 504 15.82 -23.83 -29.80
C LYS A 504 14.86 -23.96 -28.61
N GLU A 505 14.97 -23.08 -27.61
CA GLU A 505 14.15 -23.14 -26.39
C GLU A 505 12.67 -22.79 -26.64
N GLY A 506 12.34 -22.09 -27.73
CA GLY A 506 10.97 -21.69 -28.06
C GLY A 506 10.85 -20.86 -29.34
N PHE A 507 9.69 -20.22 -29.53
CA PHE A 507 9.36 -19.42 -30.71
C PHE A 507 9.47 -17.93 -30.40
N LEU A 508 10.18 -17.19 -31.25
CA LEU A 508 10.27 -15.72 -31.19
C LEU A 508 9.10 -15.10 -31.95
N VAL A 509 8.27 -14.31 -31.26
CA VAL A 509 7.04 -13.77 -31.82
C VAL A 509 6.78 -12.33 -31.38
N SER A 510 5.97 -11.61 -32.15
CA SER A 510 5.26 -10.42 -31.67
C SER A 510 3.77 -10.71 -31.70
N ALA A 511 3.12 -10.68 -30.54
CA ALA A 511 1.67 -10.83 -30.44
C ALA A 511 0.92 -9.74 -31.21
N LEU A 512 1.57 -8.62 -31.58
CA LEU A 512 0.98 -7.57 -32.40
C LEU A 512 1.07 -7.87 -33.91
N GLU A 513 1.95 -8.79 -34.31
CA GLU A 513 2.23 -9.14 -35.71
C GLU A 513 1.79 -10.59 -36.00
N PRO A 514 0.59 -10.81 -36.58
CA PRO A 514 0.03 -12.16 -36.84
C PRO A 514 0.95 -13.07 -37.66
N GLU A 515 1.76 -12.48 -38.54
CA GLU A 515 2.72 -13.18 -39.41
C GLU A 515 3.74 -13.99 -38.61
N THR A 516 4.15 -13.48 -37.45
CA THR A 516 5.14 -14.13 -36.57
C THR A 516 4.59 -15.37 -35.86
N LEU A 517 3.26 -15.52 -35.78
CA LEU A 517 2.60 -16.61 -35.05
C LEU A 517 2.42 -17.89 -35.90
N ARG A 518 2.68 -17.84 -37.20
CA ARG A 518 2.38 -18.94 -38.14
C ARG A 518 3.12 -20.22 -37.80
N GLU A 519 4.43 -20.15 -37.59
CA GLU A 519 5.25 -21.33 -37.29
C GLU A 519 4.84 -21.97 -35.96
N PHE A 520 4.55 -21.12 -34.96
CA PHE A 520 4.03 -21.54 -33.67
C PHE A 520 2.70 -22.30 -33.82
N LEU A 521 1.73 -21.75 -34.57
CA LEU A 521 0.41 -22.37 -34.74
C LEU A 521 0.50 -23.77 -35.38
N VAL A 522 1.36 -23.92 -36.39
CA VAL A 522 1.59 -25.23 -37.05
C VAL A 522 2.17 -26.26 -36.06
N GLN A 523 3.07 -25.85 -35.18
CA GLN A 523 3.67 -26.76 -34.19
C GLN A 523 2.71 -27.06 -33.03
N ALA A 524 1.94 -26.08 -32.58
CA ALA A 524 0.90 -26.26 -31.56
C ALA A 524 -0.17 -27.25 -32.05
N GLU A 525 -0.60 -27.13 -33.31
CA GLU A 525 -1.53 -28.07 -33.95
C GLU A 525 -0.97 -29.51 -33.99
N ARG A 526 0.31 -29.69 -34.34
CA ARG A 526 0.98 -31.00 -34.33
C ARG A 526 1.06 -31.61 -32.94
N MET A 527 1.37 -30.81 -31.92
CA MET A 527 1.44 -31.28 -30.53
C MET A 527 0.08 -31.69 -30.01
N ILE A 528 -0.95 -30.85 -30.19
CA ILE A 528 -2.33 -31.18 -29.84
C ILE A 528 -2.79 -32.46 -30.56
N GLY A 529 -2.49 -32.61 -31.85
CA GLY A 529 -2.81 -33.82 -32.60
C GLY A 529 -2.12 -35.09 -32.07
N LYS A 530 -0.96 -34.98 -31.39
CA LYS A 530 -0.36 -36.11 -30.66
C LYS A 530 -1.12 -36.39 -29.37
N VAL A 531 -1.38 -35.36 -28.56
CA VAL A 531 -2.11 -35.48 -27.29
C VAL A 531 -3.50 -36.11 -27.48
N ILE A 532 -4.22 -35.74 -28.53
CA ILE A 532 -5.52 -36.34 -28.87
C ILE A 532 -5.36 -37.84 -29.17
N ARG A 533 -4.36 -38.23 -29.98
CA ARG A 533 -4.12 -39.64 -30.33
C ARG A 533 -3.75 -40.48 -29.12
N ASP A 534 -2.89 -39.97 -28.24
CA ASP A 534 -2.46 -40.64 -27.03
C ASP A 534 -3.66 -40.88 -26.08
N ARG A 535 -4.57 -39.91 -25.96
CA ARG A 535 -5.84 -40.07 -25.23
C ARG A 535 -6.73 -41.17 -25.81
N SER A 536 -6.84 -41.23 -27.14
CA SER A 536 -7.63 -42.27 -27.80
C SER A 536 -7.03 -43.67 -27.58
N HIS A 537 -5.71 -43.80 -27.46
CA HIS A 537 -5.06 -45.09 -27.15
C HIS A 537 -5.21 -45.48 -25.67
N SER A 538 -5.13 -44.54 -24.72
CA SER A 538 -5.32 -44.83 -23.29
C SER A 538 -6.75 -45.25 -22.89
N GLN A 539 -7.75 -44.98 -23.73
CA GLN A 539 -9.14 -45.41 -23.50
C GLN A 539 -9.45 -46.81 -24.07
N ILE A 540 -8.50 -47.43 -24.78
CA ILE A 540 -8.70 -48.72 -25.48
C ILE A 540 -8.01 -49.89 -24.75
N GLU A 541 -7.12 -49.64 -23.80
CA GLU A 541 -6.57 -50.71 -22.93
C GLU A 541 -7.45 -50.90 -21.68
N PRO A 542 -7.97 -52.12 -21.43
CA PRO A 542 -8.90 -52.43 -20.34
C PRO A 542 -8.26 -52.46 -18.94
#